data_AF-A0A7R9LPR8-F1
#
_entry.id   AF-A0A7R9LPR8-F1
#
_cell.length_a   1.000
_cell.length_b   1.000
_cell.length_c   1.000
_cell.angle_alpha   90.00
_cell.angle_beta   90.00
_cell.angle_gamma   90.00
#
_symmetry.space_group_name_H-M   'P 1'
#
loop_
_entity.id
_entity.type
_entity.pdbx_description
1 polymer ?
#
loop_
_entity_poly.entity_id
_entity_poly.type
_entity_poly.pdbx_seq_one_letter_code
_entity_poly.pdbx_strand_id
1 'polypeptide(L)'
;GIHLPIGWFADKKYNGFAKPNARKVSQQLLSAKKVSEDVKYSHMLMQFGQFLDHDIDFAMPSVKLIRSSASCGSGLTSVAMGTLMPREQVNQLTSFIDGSNVYGSTSSLANQLRDKLGRDVGLMRSKIINGKQYLPQNEARLPNDCQQDPKRSDFDCFLAGDFRANEQLGLLTMHTLWLREHNRIAKQLSVWSGEQFITFHHWLPHILGPNVTNL
;
A
#
# COMPACT_ATOMS: atom_id res chain seq x y z
N GLY A 1 13.40 21.65 17.96
CA GLY A 1 12.50 21.02 16.98
C GLY A 1 12.89 19.57 16.89
N ILE A 2 12.37 18.75 17.80
CA ILE A 2 12.84 17.35 17.97
C ILE A 2 11.72 16.37 17.68
N HIS A 3 10.47 16.67 18.09
CA HIS A 3 9.35 15.75 17.88
C HIS A 3 7.98 16.41 17.67
N LEU A 4 7.79 17.65 18.11
CA LEU A 4 6.50 18.35 17.94
C LEU A 4 6.38 18.90 16.51
N PRO A 5 5.25 18.67 15.83
CA PRO A 5 5.02 19.23 14.52
C PRO A 5 4.85 20.76 14.60
N ILE A 6 5.19 21.44 13.51
CA ILE A 6 4.93 22.88 13.39
C ILE A 6 3.42 23.11 13.47
N GLY A 7 2.99 24.10 14.26
CA GLY A 7 1.57 24.41 14.49
C GLY A 7 0.91 23.64 15.63
N TRP A 8 1.68 22.85 16.40
CA TRP A 8 1.18 22.22 17.63
C TRP A 8 0.78 23.27 18.69
N PHE A 9 1.59 24.32 18.82
CA PHE A 9 1.31 25.48 19.67
C PHE A 9 0.89 26.65 18.79
N ALA A 10 -0.27 27.25 19.09
CA ALA A 10 -0.88 28.30 18.27
C ALA A 10 -0.10 29.62 18.31
N ASP A 11 0.56 29.90 19.43
CA ASP A 11 1.40 31.07 19.68
C ASP A 11 2.79 30.96 19.05
N LYS A 12 3.23 29.74 18.70
CA LYS A 12 4.55 29.51 18.13
C LYS A 12 4.60 29.86 16.64
N LYS A 13 5.36 30.90 16.32
CA LYS A 13 5.66 31.30 14.94
C LYS A 13 6.67 30.35 14.27
N TYR A 14 6.54 30.19 12.96
CA TYR A 14 7.48 29.52 12.08
C TYR A 14 7.98 30.52 11.03
N ASN A 15 9.29 30.75 10.98
CA ASN A 15 9.92 31.79 10.16
C ASN A 15 9.27 33.19 10.31
N GLY A 16 8.86 33.54 11.54
CA GLY A 16 8.21 34.83 11.84
C GLY A 16 6.69 34.88 11.63
N PHE A 17 6.07 33.82 11.11
CA PHE A 17 4.64 33.79 10.77
C PHE A 17 3.87 32.74 11.58
N ALA A 18 2.58 33.00 11.82
CA ALA A 18 1.68 31.99 12.37
C ALA A 18 1.38 30.92 11.31
N LYS A 19 1.38 29.64 11.71
CA LYS A 19 1.04 28.56 10.78
C LYS A 19 -0.46 28.59 10.46
N PRO A 20 -0.88 28.67 9.19
CA PRO A 20 -2.29 28.62 8.85
C PRO A 20 -2.88 27.22 9.12
N ASN A 21 -4.17 27.19 9.48
CA ASN A 21 -4.90 25.94 9.64
C ASN A 21 -5.01 25.21 8.27
N ALA A 22 -4.64 23.93 8.22
CA ALA A 22 -4.63 23.15 6.97
C ALA A 22 -6.01 23.07 6.29
N ARG A 23 -7.10 22.99 7.06
CA ARG A 23 -8.46 22.99 6.51
C ARG A 23 -8.79 24.33 5.87
N LYS A 24 -8.41 25.44 6.50
CA LYS A 24 -8.58 26.78 5.93
C LYS A 24 -7.82 26.93 4.61
N VAL A 25 -6.57 26.47 4.56
CA VAL A 25 -5.75 26.49 3.32
C VAL A 25 -6.42 25.66 2.22
N SER A 26 -6.87 24.44 2.52
CA SER A 26 -7.59 23.58 1.57
C SER A 26 -8.85 24.25 1.02
N GLN A 27 -9.66 24.87 1.89
CA GLN A 27 -10.88 25.55 1.48
C GLN A 27 -10.64 26.81 0.64
N GLN A 28 -9.52 27.51 0.84
CA GLN A 28 -9.24 28.77 0.15
C GLN A 28 -8.46 28.57 -1.15
N LEU A 29 -7.53 27.59 -1.19
CA LEU A 29 -6.60 27.43 -2.31
C LEU A 29 -6.89 26.19 -3.17
N LEU A 30 -7.41 25.11 -2.59
CA LEU A 30 -7.58 23.83 -3.30
C LEU A 30 -9.01 23.58 -3.78
N SER A 31 -9.97 24.40 -3.34
CA SER A 31 -11.35 24.26 -3.80
C SER A 31 -11.51 24.71 -5.25
N ALA A 32 -12.16 23.89 -6.08
CA ALA A 32 -12.52 24.24 -7.44
C ALA A 32 -14.03 24.15 -7.64
N LYS A 33 -14.61 25.13 -8.36
CA LYS A 33 -16.02 25.10 -8.76
C LYS A 33 -16.27 24.20 -9.97
N LYS A 34 -15.25 23.97 -10.78
CA LYS A 34 -15.30 23.15 -12.00
C LYS A 34 -14.05 22.28 -12.07
N VAL A 35 -14.24 21.02 -12.42
CA VAL A 35 -13.16 20.08 -12.72
C VAL A 35 -12.90 20.13 -14.22
N SER A 36 -11.63 20.21 -14.62
CA SER A 36 -11.19 20.09 -16.02
C SER A 36 -10.68 18.67 -16.26
N GLU A 37 -11.11 18.06 -17.36
CA GLU A 37 -10.57 16.78 -17.80
C GLU A 37 -9.17 16.93 -18.39
N ASP A 38 -8.35 15.90 -18.24
CA ASP A 38 -7.06 15.79 -18.90
C ASP A 38 -7.23 15.04 -20.23
N VAL A 39 -6.87 15.69 -21.34
CA VAL A 39 -7.02 15.12 -22.69
C VAL A 39 -5.89 14.17 -23.08
N LYS A 40 -4.79 14.16 -22.31
CA LYS A 40 -3.58 13.39 -22.59
C LYS A 40 -3.51 12.12 -21.74
N TYR A 41 -3.95 12.19 -20.49
CA TYR A 41 -3.82 11.10 -19.53
C TYR A 41 -5.16 10.57 -19.08
N SER A 42 -5.29 9.23 -19.09
CA SER A 42 -6.48 8.56 -18.55
C SER A 42 -6.42 8.47 -17.03
N HIS A 43 -7.57 8.17 -16.43
CA HIS A 43 -7.67 7.90 -14.98
C HIS A 43 -6.76 6.75 -14.51
N MET A 44 -6.33 5.88 -15.43
CA MET A 44 -5.40 4.79 -15.13
C MET A 44 -4.04 5.33 -14.63
N LEU A 45 -3.60 6.51 -15.07
CA LEU A 45 -2.36 7.11 -14.57
C LEU A 45 -2.44 7.41 -13.08
N MET A 46 -3.54 8.02 -12.62
CA MET A 46 -3.79 8.25 -11.20
C MET A 46 -3.85 6.92 -10.45
N GLN A 47 -4.61 5.97 -10.99
CA GLN A 47 -4.81 4.68 -10.35
C GLN A 47 -3.51 3.88 -10.19
N PHE A 48 -2.66 3.89 -11.22
CA PHE A 48 -1.36 3.24 -11.19
C PHE A 48 -0.40 3.95 -10.23
N GLY A 49 -0.44 5.27 -10.15
CA GLY A 49 0.32 6.04 -9.18
C GLY A 49 0.01 5.62 -7.74
N GLN A 50 -1.28 5.51 -7.39
CA GLN A 50 -1.71 5.00 -6.07
C GLN A 50 -1.26 3.54 -5.85
N PHE A 51 -1.44 2.68 -6.85
CA PHE A 51 -1.03 1.28 -6.74
C PHE A 51 0.48 1.14 -6.50
N LEU A 52 1.31 1.94 -7.19
CA LEU A 52 2.77 1.95 -7.04
C LEU A 52 3.23 2.53 -5.69
N ASP A 53 2.60 3.61 -5.22
CA ASP A 53 2.84 4.17 -3.88
C ASP A 53 2.66 3.09 -2.79
N HIS A 54 1.64 2.25 -2.96
CA HIS A 54 1.36 1.15 -2.04
C HIS A 54 2.37 0.01 -2.09
N ASP A 55 3.33 0.04 -3.02
CA ASP A 55 4.46 -0.89 -3.07
C ASP A 55 5.72 -0.32 -2.41
N ILE A 56 5.81 1.01 -2.28
CA ILE A 56 7.05 1.70 -1.87
C ILE A 56 6.97 2.13 -0.41
N ASP A 57 5.82 2.61 0.05
CA ASP A 57 5.71 3.12 1.41
C ASP A 57 4.36 2.94 2.10
N PHE A 58 4.48 2.71 3.40
CA PHE A 58 3.40 2.83 4.36
C PHE A 58 3.91 3.34 5.70
N ALA A 59 3.58 4.58 6.02
CA ALA A 59 3.84 5.16 7.33
C ALA A 59 2.74 4.75 8.34
N MET A 60 3.07 3.84 9.26
CA MET A 60 2.12 3.32 10.26
C MET A 60 1.42 4.46 11.03
N PRO A 61 0.07 4.51 11.09
CA PRO A 61 -0.63 5.46 11.94
C PRO A 61 -0.45 5.09 13.42
N SER A 62 -0.34 6.10 14.30
CA SER A 62 -0.39 5.85 15.74
C SER A 62 -1.84 5.60 16.18
N VAL A 63 -2.04 4.83 17.27
CA VAL A 63 -3.35 4.40 17.82
C VAL A 63 -4.32 5.58 18.10
N LYS A 64 -3.82 6.81 18.16
CA LYS A 64 -4.62 8.04 18.05
C LYS A 64 -4.38 8.66 16.68
N LEU A 65 -5.46 8.95 15.95
CA LEU A 65 -5.58 9.52 14.59
C LEU A 65 -4.80 10.84 14.30
N ILE A 66 -3.81 11.21 15.11
CA ILE A 66 -3.18 12.53 15.16
C ILE A 66 -1.83 12.53 14.41
N ARG A 67 -1.18 11.37 14.21
CA ARG A 67 0.14 11.27 13.55
C ARG A 67 0.57 9.83 13.24
N SER A 68 1.52 9.68 12.33
CA SER A 68 2.28 8.43 12.13
C SER A 68 3.14 8.08 13.35
N SER A 69 3.35 6.79 13.58
CA SER A 69 4.20 6.23 14.63
C SER A 69 5.66 6.68 14.46
N ALA A 70 6.36 6.85 15.57
CA ALA A 70 7.79 7.16 15.55
C ALA A 70 8.61 5.88 15.57
N SER A 71 9.77 5.92 14.93
CA SER A 71 10.80 4.91 15.12
C SER A 71 11.29 4.93 16.57
N CYS A 72 11.58 3.75 17.12
CA CYS A 72 12.14 3.61 18.45
C CYS A 72 13.52 4.31 18.52
N GLY A 73 13.83 4.99 19.62
CA GLY A 73 15.06 5.77 19.75
C GLY A 73 15.08 7.11 18.99
N SER A 74 13.94 7.56 18.47
CA SER A 74 13.81 8.87 17.80
C SER A 74 12.88 9.81 18.56
N GLY A 75 13.06 11.12 18.42
CA GLY A 75 12.19 12.12 19.02
C GLY A 75 12.20 12.07 20.55
N LEU A 76 11.05 11.73 21.16
CA LEU A 76 10.93 11.65 22.63
C LEU A 76 11.63 10.43 23.21
N THR A 77 11.66 9.30 22.48
CA THR A 77 12.24 8.05 22.99
C THR A 77 13.76 8.04 22.91
N SER A 78 14.38 8.90 22.08
CA SER A 78 15.84 9.04 22.03
C SER A 78 16.41 9.47 23.39
N VAL A 79 15.70 10.36 24.09
CA VAL A 79 16.13 10.91 25.40
C VAL A 79 16.23 9.79 26.43
N ALA A 80 15.27 8.85 26.43
CA ALA A 80 15.31 7.68 27.30
C ALA A 80 16.46 6.71 26.95
N MET A 81 16.99 6.79 25.72
CA MET A 81 18.14 6.02 25.24
C MET A 81 19.46 6.81 25.31
N GLY A 82 19.49 7.93 26.05
CA GLY A 82 20.70 8.72 26.26
C GLY A 82 21.18 9.53 25.04
N THR A 83 20.34 9.71 24.02
CA THR A 83 20.67 10.49 22.81
C THR A 83 19.62 11.56 22.51
N LEU A 84 20.00 12.60 21.76
CA LEU A 84 19.08 13.65 21.32
C LEU A 84 18.92 13.60 19.80
N MET A 85 17.93 12.85 19.33
CA MET A 85 17.71 12.61 17.91
C MET A 85 16.35 13.16 17.46
N PRO A 86 16.26 13.77 16.26
CA PRO A 86 14.98 14.11 15.64
C PRO A 86 14.04 12.89 15.54
N ARG A 87 12.73 13.14 15.51
CA ARG A 87 11.70 12.10 15.32
C ARG A 87 11.74 11.62 13.87
N GLU A 88 11.86 10.30 13.70
CA GLU A 88 11.78 9.61 12.41
C GLU A 88 10.52 8.73 12.33
N GLN A 89 10.02 8.50 11.13
CA GLN A 89 8.90 7.60 10.85
C GLN A 89 9.40 6.24 10.34
N VAL A 90 8.59 5.20 10.54
CA VAL A 90 8.89 3.84 10.05
C VAL A 90 8.06 3.57 8.81
N ASN A 91 8.73 3.13 7.74
CA ASN A 91 8.07 2.49 6.60
C ASN A 91 7.86 1.01 6.93
N GLN A 92 6.62 0.53 6.81
CA GLN A 92 6.27 -0.88 7.02
C GLN A 92 6.34 -1.74 5.76
N LEU A 93 6.56 -1.13 4.59
CA LEU A 93 6.77 -1.84 3.35
C LEU A 93 8.26 -1.98 3.03
N THR A 94 8.55 -2.82 2.05
CA THR A 94 9.87 -2.81 1.39
C THR A 94 10.01 -1.48 0.64
N SER A 95 11.23 -0.94 0.55
CA SER A 95 11.48 0.29 -0.21
C SER A 95 11.68 0.03 -1.71
N PHE A 96 11.71 -1.24 -2.12
CA PHE A 96 11.93 -1.66 -3.49
C PHE A 96 10.60 -1.74 -4.22
N ILE A 97 10.63 -1.52 -5.53
CA ILE A 97 9.50 -1.87 -6.40
C ILE A 97 9.59 -3.37 -6.67
N ASP A 98 8.94 -4.17 -5.83
CA ASP A 98 9.04 -5.64 -5.83
C ASP A 98 7.67 -6.35 -5.85
N GLY A 99 6.58 -5.59 -5.91
CA GLY A 99 5.22 -6.12 -5.87
C GLY A 99 4.78 -6.60 -4.48
N SER A 100 5.43 -6.14 -3.41
CA SER A 100 4.98 -6.32 -2.02
C SER A 100 3.51 -5.95 -1.81
N ASN A 101 2.95 -5.03 -2.58
CA ASN A 101 1.53 -4.70 -2.54
C ASN A 101 0.60 -5.84 -3.06
N VAL A 102 1.15 -6.78 -3.83
CA VAL A 102 0.50 -8.02 -4.28
C VAL A 102 0.89 -9.19 -3.37
N TYR A 103 2.18 -9.32 -3.04
CA TYR A 103 2.74 -10.51 -2.40
C TYR A 103 2.87 -10.42 -0.88
N GLY A 104 2.76 -9.22 -0.30
CA GLY A 104 2.93 -8.95 1.12
C GLY A 104 4.38 -8.63 1.49
N SER A 105 4.56 -7.66 2.38
CA SER A 105 5.88 -7.25 2.92
C SER A 105 6.41 -8.15 4.06
N THR A 106 5.68 -9.20 4.44
CA THR A 106 6.10 -10.13 5.50
C THR A 106 5.90 -11.57 5.06
N SER A 107 6.79 -12.48 5.49
CA SER A 107 6.68 -13.91 5.16
C SER A 107 5.36 -14.53 5.64
N SER A 108 4.81 -14.04 6.76
CA SER A 108 3.51 -14.50 7.28
C SER A 108 2.37 -14.15 6.33
N LEU A 109 2.28 -12.90 5.89
CA LEU A 109 1.24 -12.46 4.95
C LEU A 109 1.41 -13.11 3.58
N ALA A 110 2.65 -13.15 3.07
CA ALA A 110 2.96 -13.82 1.80
C ALA A 110 2.50 -15.28 1.79
N ASN A 111 2.80 -16.02 2.87
CA ASN A 111 2.35 -17.40 3.02
C ASN A 111 0.83 -17.54 3.12
N GLN A 112 0.09 -16.55 3.64
CA GLN A 112 -1.37 -16.57 3.70
C GLN A 112 -2.02 -16.25 2.35
N LEU A 113 -1.33 -15.49 1.50
CA LEU A 113 -1.79 -15.13 0.15
C LEU A 113 -1.54 -16.24 -0.88
N ARG A 114 -0.69 -17.23 -0.57
CA ARG A 114 -0.40 -18.38 -1.44
C ARG A 114 -1.49 -19.45 -1.36
N ASP A 115 -1.78 -20.06 -2.50
CA ASP A 115 -2.60 -21.28 -2.54
C ASP A 115 -1.74 -22.48 -2.12
N LYS A 116 -2.06 -23.06 -0.97
CA LYS A 116 -1.37 -24.23 -0.41
C LYS A 116 -2.08 -25.56 -0.69
N LEU A 117 -3.28 -25.49 -1.25
CA LEU A 117 -4.16 -26.65 -1.45
C LEU A 117 -4.16 -27.11 -2.92
N GLY A 118 -3.69 -26.26 -3.83
CA GLY A 118 -3.59 -26.57 -5.25
C GLY A 118 -2.57 -27.67 -5.57
N ARG A 119 -2.90 -28.50 -6.56
CA ARG A 119 -1.92 -29.36 -7.27
C ARG A 119 -0.92 -28.53 -8.11
N ASP A 120 -1.23 -27.24 -8.32
CA ASP A 120 -0.44 -26.29 -9.10
C ASP A 120 0.50 -25.51 -8.17
N VAL A 121 1.80 -25.75 -8.31
CA VAL A 121 2.83 -25.06 -7.54
C VAL A 121 2.86 -23.56 -7.88
N GLY A 122 2.86 -22.70 -6.87
CA GLY A 122 3.15 -21.27 -7.03
C GLY A 122 1.97 -20.35 -7.35
N LEU A 123 0.71 -20.80 -7.21
CA LEU A 123 -0.45 -19.91 -7.37
C LEU A 123 -0.68 -19.00 -6.14
N MET A 124 -1.31 -17.86 -6.38
CA MET A 124 -1.90 -17.02 -5.36
C MET A 124 -3.35 -17.45 -5.11
N ARG A 125 -3.74 -17.46 -3.82
CA ARG A 125 -5.10 -17.76 -3.37
C ARG A 125 -6.08 -16.79 -4.03
N SER A 126 -7.19 -17.31 -4.52
CA SER A 126 -8.23 -16.51 -5.16
C SER A 126 -9.60 -17.10 -4.87
N LYS A 127 -10.65 -16.26 -4.93
CA LYS A 127 -12.04 -16.69 -4.87
C LYS A 127 -12.65 -16.66 -6.26
N ILE A 128 -13.27 -17.75 -6.70
CA ILE A 128 -14.00 -17.78 -7.97
C ILE A 128 -15.45 -17.36 -7.72
N ILE A 129 -15.89 -16.30 -8.39
CA ILE A 129 -17.29 -15.85 -8.35
C ILE A 129 -17.74 -15.68 -9.80
N ASN A 130 -18.80 -16.40 -10.19
CA ASN A 130 -19.34 -16.41 -11.56
C ASN A 130 -18.25 -16.66 -12.63
N GLY A 131 -17.37 -17.63 -12.38
CA GLY A 131 -16.28 -17.99 -13.29
C GLY A 131 -15.11 -17.01 -13.34
N LYS A 132 -15.12 -15.91 -12.57
CA LYS A 132 -14.04 -14.93 -12.53
C LYS A 132 -13.24 -15.05 -11.23
N GLN A 133 -11.92 -14.94 -11.33
CA GLN A 133 -11.01 -14.88 -10.18
C GLN A 133 -11.06 -13.50 -9.51
N TYR A 134 -11.28 -13.48 -8.20
CA TYR A 134 -11.18 -12.32 -7.33
C TYR A 134 -10.13 -12.57 -6.27
N LEU A 135 -9.70 -11.48 -5.62
CA LEU A 135 -8.88 -11.57 -4.42
C LEU A 135 -9.53 -12.50 -3.37
N PRO A 136 -8.72 -13.15 -2.53
CA PRO A 136 -9.25 -13.97 -1.44
C PRO A 136 -9.96 -13.07 -0.42
N GLN A 137 -10.91 -13.65 0.31
CA GLN A 137 -11.54 -12.95 1.43
C GLN A 137 -10.62 -12.93 2.64
N ASN A 138 -10.76 -11.89 3.45
CA ASN A 138 -10.01 -11.73 4.69
C ASN A 138 -10.64 -12.52 5.86
N GLU A 139 -10.76 -13.84 5.69
CA GLU A 139 -11.37 -14.76 6.67
C GLU A 139 -10.63 -14.74 8.03
N ALA A 140 -9.31 -14.51 7.99
CA ALA A 140 -8.46 -14.41 9.16
C ALA A 140 -8.56 -13.06 9.89
N ARG A 141 -9.40 -12.12 9.40
CA ARG A 141 -9.61 -10.78 9.96
C ARG A 141 -8.30 -10.02 10.22
N LEU A 142 -7.36 -10.13 9.29
CA LEU A 142 -6.13 -9.33 9.31
C LEU A 142 -6.47 -7.84 9.19
N PRO A 143 -5.62 -6.93 9.66
CA PRO A 143 -5.83 -5.49 9.47
C PRO A 143 -6.01 -5.14 7.98
N ASN A 144 -7.07 -4.41 7.65
CA ASN A 144 -7.34 -3.89 6.31
C ASN A 144 -8.14 -2.59 6.36
N ASP A 145 -7.91 -1.69 5.41
CA ASP A 145 -8.65 -0.43 5.28
C ASP A 145 -9.97 -0.69 4.56
N CYS A 146 -10.89 -1.30 5.31
CA CYS A 146 -12.22 -1.58 4.86
C CYS A 146 -13.20 -1.19 5.96
N GLN A 147 -13.99 -0.15 5.71
CA GLN A 147 -15.03 0.29 6.64
C GLN A 147 -16.34 -0.41 6.31
N GLN A 148 -16.38 -1.73 6.46
CA GLN A 148 -17.63 -2.47 6.39
C GLN A 148 -18.26 -2.60 7.77
N ASP A 149 -19.57 -2.33 7.86
CA ASP A 149 -20.35 -2.66 9.04
C ASP A 149 -20.49 -4.19 9.13
N PRO A 150 -19.89 -4.85 10.14
CA PRO A 150 -19.92 -6.30 10.26
C PRO A 150 -21.33 -6.87 10.44
N LYS A 151 -22.32 -6.01 10.76
CA LYS A 151 -23.72 -6.40 10.96
C LYS A 151 -24.57 -6.28 9.68
N ARG A 152 -24.04 -5.69 8.61
CA ARG A 152 -24.79 -5.39 7.37
C ARG A 152 -24.22 -6.02 6.11
N SER A 153 -23.03 -6.62 6.18
CA SER A 153 -22.37 -7.22 5.02
C SER A 153 -22.21 -8.73 5.22
N ASP A 154 -22.78 -9.52 4.31
CA ASP A 154 -22.54 -10.97 4.21
C ASP A 154 -21.19 -11.31 3.55
N PHE A 155 -20.43 -10.29 3.12
CA PHE A 155 -19.15 -10.46 2.44
C PHE A 155 -18.03 -9.81 3.24
N ASP A 156 -16.99 -10.59 3.55
CA ASP A 156 -15.73 -10.06 4.05
C ASP A 156 -15.01 -9.25 2.96
N CYS A 157 -14.26 -8.24 3.39
CA CYS A 157 -13.36 -7.46 2.56
C CYS A 157 -12.27 -8.34 1.94
N PHE A 158 -11.66 -7.85 0.86
CA PHE A 158 -10.61 -8.58 0.17
C PHE A 158 -9.28 -8.49 0.90
N LEU A 159 -8.47 -9.53 0.76
CA LEU A 159 -7.11 -9.60 1.27
C LEU A 159 -6.11 -9.50 0.10
N ALA A 160 -5.08 -8.66 0.28
CA ALA A 160 -3.99 -8.46 -0.66
C ALA A 160 -2.66 -8.31 0.11
N GLY A 161 -1.55 -8.06 -0.61
CA GLY A 161 -0.24 -7.80 -0.03
C GLY A 161 -0.16 -6.48 0.75
N ASP A 162 -0.93 -5.48 0.33
CA ASP A 162 -1.12 -4.23 1.04
C ASP A 162 -2.53 -4.13 1.64
N PHE A 163 -2.61 -3.64 2.88
CA PHE A 163 -3.84 -3.59 3.66
C PHE A 163 -4.84 -2.54 3.14
N ARG A 164 -4.40 -1.58 2.30
CA ARG A 164 -5.21 -0.52 1.71
C ARG A 164 -5.86 -0.90 0.38
N ALA A 165 -5.73 -2.15 -0.06
CA ALA A 165 -6.31 -2.61 -1.33
C ALA A 165 -7.83 -2.36 -1.46
N ASN A 166 -8.54 -2.17 -0.35
CA ASN A 166 -9.99 -1.91 -0.31
C ASN A 166 -10.36 -0.42 -0.18
N GLU A 167 -9.38 0.51 -0.21
CA GLU A 167 -9.62 1.94 -0.02
C GLU A 167 -10.62 2.50 -1.06
N GLN A 168 -10.52 2.05 -2.31
CA GLN A 168 -11.47 2.36 -3.37
C GLN A 168 -11.46 1.31 -4.49
N LEU A 169 -12.53 1.24 -5.29
CA LEU A 169 -12.80 0.14 -6.23
C LEU A 169 -11.80 0.02 -7.39
N GLY A 170 -11.26 1.13 -7.88
CA GLY A 170 -10.23 1.14 -8.91
C GLY A 170 -8.91 0.52 -8.41
N LEU A 171 -8.50 0.80 -7.17
CA LEU A 171 -7.33 0.19 -6.55
C LEU A 171 -7.53 -1.31 -6.35
N LEU A 172 -8.70 -1.69 -5.83
CA LEU A 172 -9.09 -3.10 -5.70
C LEU A 172 -9.06 -3.84 -7.04
N THR A 173 -9.46 -3.16 -8.12
CA THR A 173 -9.42 -3.69 -9.48
C THR A 173 -7.97 -3.92 -9.93
N MET A 174 -7.04 -3.00 -9.62
CA MET A 174 -5.61 -3.19 -9.91
C MET A 174 -5.05 -4.41 -9.19
N HIS A 175 -5.26 -4.54 -7.87
CA HIS A 175 -4.80 -5.72 -7.13
C HIS A 175 -5.39 -7.02 -7.70
N THR A 176 -6.66 -7.01 -8.11
CA THR A 176 -7.30 -8.17 -8.74
C THR A 176 -6.70 -8.50 -10.11
N LEU A 177 -6.36 -7.48 -10.91
CA LEU A 177 -5.74 -7.66 -12.22
C LEU A 177 -4.35 -8.29 -12.08
N TRP A 178 -3.54 -7.80 -11.15
CA TRP A 178 -2.20 -8.33 -10.90
C TRP A 178 -2.22 -9.73 -10.29
N LEU A 179 -3.17 -10.05 -9.42
CA LEU A 179 -3.43 -11.43 -8.96
C LEU A 179 -3.69 -12.38 -10.13
N ARG A 180 -4.59 -11.97 -11.05
CA ARG A 180 -4.93 -12.78 -12.22
C ARG A 180 -3.71 -12.97 -13.12
N GLU A 181 -2.91 -11.92 -13.30
CA GLU A 181 -1.70 -11.99 -14.12
C GLU A 181 -0.66 -12.92 -13.50
N HIS A 182 -0.45 -12.85 -12.19
CA HIS A 182 0.39 -13.81 -11.46
C HIS A 182 -0.06 -15.25 -11.74
N ASN A 183 -1.34 -15.53 -11.51
CA ASN A 183 -1.89 -16.87 -11.72
C ASN A 183 -1.86 -17.31 -13.19
N ARG A 184 -1.95 -16.37 -14.15
CA ARG A 184 -1.80 -16.64 -15.59
C ARG A 184 -0.36 -17.07 -15.90
N ILE A 185 0.62 -16.33 -15.41
CA ILE A 185 2.05 -16.61 -15.61
C ILE A 185 2.45 -17.91 -14.90
N ALA A 186 2.07 -18.10 -13.64
CA ALA A 186 2.39 -19.30 -12.86
C ALA A 186 1.85 -20.58 -13.52
N LYS A 187 0.65 -20.54 -14.12
CA LYS A 187 0.12 -21.67 -14.91
C LYS A 187 0.96 -21.98 -16.15
N GLN A 188 1.43 -20.95 -16.86
CA GLN A 188 2.31 -21.12 -18.01
C GLN A 188 3.70 -21.64 -17.62
N LEU A 189 4.20 -21.19 -16.47
CA LEU A 189 5.50 -21.57 -15.91
C LEU A 189 5.45 -22.82 -15.03
N SER A 190 4.32 -23.51 -14.93
CA SER A 190 4.14 -24.74 -14.13
C SER A 190 5.13 -25.88 -14.47
N VAL A 191 5.95 -25.70 -15.52
CA VAL A 191 7.06 -26.57 -15.89
C VAL A 191 8.35 -26.28 -15.08
N TRP A 192 8.53 -25.08 -14.52
CA TRP A 192 9.77 -24.62 -13.86
C TRP A 192 9.51 -24.34 -12.38
N SER A 193 10.08 -25.18 -11.51
CA SER A 193 9.98 -25.03 -10.06
C SER A 193 10.88 -23.89 -9.56
N GLY A 194 10.39 -22.65 -9.49
CA GLY A 194 11.15 -21.54 -8.90
C GLY A 194 10.37 -20.23 -8.79
N GLU A 195 9.97 -19.86 -7.57
CA GLU A 195 9.17 -18.66 -7.29
C GLU A 195 9.89 -17.33 -7.56
N GLN A 196 11.23 -17.28 -7.45
CA GLN A 196 12.01 -16.05 -7.67
C GLN A 196 12.10 -15.63 -9.15
N PHE A 197 11.89 -16.57 -10.08
CA PHE A 197 11.99 -16.29 -11.51
C PHE A 197 10.84 -15.38 -12.00
N ILE A 198 9.65 -15.54 -11.44
CA ILE A 198 8.44 -14.85 -11.91
C ILE A 198 8.51 -13.35 -11.64
N THR A 199 8.85 -12.95 -10.42
CA THR A 199 8.85 -11.54 -10.00
C THR A 199 9.98 -10.75 -10.68
N PHE A 200 11.22 -11.28 -10.67
CA PHE A 200 12.39 -10.54 -11.13
C PHE A 200 12.65 -10.64 -12.64
N HIS A 201 12.45 -11.81 -13.26
CA HIS A 201 12.77 -11.98 -14.69
C HIS A 201 11.60 -11.69 -15.63
N HIS A 202 10.35 -11.82 -15.16
CA HIS A 202 9.19 -11.64 -16.03
C HIS A 202 8.39 -10.36 -15.72
N TRP A 203 8.36 -9.88 -14.48
CA TRP A 203 7.46 -8.80 -14.07
C TRP A 203 8.13 -7.41 -14.14
N LEU A 204 9.30 -7.27 -13.51
CA LEU A 204 10.06 -6.03 -13.46
C LEU A 204 10.34 -5.39 -14.84
N PRO A 205 10.72 -6.15 -15.89
CA PRO A 205 11.01 -5.58 -17.21
C PRO A 205 9.78 -5.03 -17.93
N HIS A 206 8.58 -5.51 -17.60
CA HIS A 206 7.33 -5.00 -18.16
C HIS A 206 6.83 -3.72 -17.48
N ILE A 207 7.23 -3.47 -16.23
CA ILE A 207 6.86 -2.26 -15.48
C ILE A 207 7.90 -1.15 -15.66
N LEU A 208 9.18 -1.48 -15.54
CA LEU A 208 10.27 -0.50 -15.55
C LEU A 208 10.93 -0.34 -16.93
N GLY A 209 10.49 -1.14 -17.91
CA GLY A 209 11.02 -1.18 -19.25
C GLY A 209 12.19 -2.16 -19.42
N PRO A 210 12.58 -2.46 -20.68
CA PRO A 210 13.53 -3.52 -21.01
C PRO A 210 14.96 -3.27 -20.50
N ASN A 211 15.29 -2.06 -20.06
CA ASN A 211 16.66 -1.69 -19.65
C ASN A 211 17.02 -2.03 -18.19
N VAL A 212 16.11 -2.65 -17.43
CA VAL A 212 16.32 -2.90 -15.98
C VAL A 212 16.95 -4.27 -15.67
N THR A 213 17.14 -5.13 -16.68
CA THR A 213 17.66 -6.49 -16.49
C THR A 213 19.20 -6.61 -16.37
N ASN A 214 19.93 -5.50 -16.24
CA ASN A 214 21.41 -5.49 -16.11
C ASN A 214 21.90 -5.21 -14.68
N LEU A 215 21.16 -5.69 -13.67
CA LEU A 215 21.60 -5.70 -12.27
C LEU A 215 21.82 -7.13 -11.78
#